data_AF-A0A7W2NBT4-F1
#
_entry.id   AF-A0A7W2NBT4-F1
#
_cell.length_a   1.000
_cell.length_b   1.000
_cell.length_c   1.000
_cell.angle_alpha   90.00
_cell.angle_beta   90.00
_cell.angle_gamma   90.00
#
_symmetry.space_group_name_H-M   'P 1'
#
loop_
_entity.id
_entity.type
_entity.pdbx_description
1 polymer ?
#
loop_
_entity_poly.entity_id
_entity_poly.type
_entity_poly.pdbx_seq_one_letter_code
_entity_poly.pdbx_strand_id
1 'polypeptide(L)'
;MKDSLNATDITWRDITSLDELSAIKDDWCALNTRCEKGNLFTSPLWNSIWIETYWQSHWQLQVITGWHEKKLIAIFPLYRQLQKHGFTTKSIFPLGTGEPESSEVFSEYFDLLLHPHYEDIVLPALAKKIKRLDVDQLCFRAILYNSHLITLLQQTVNYAFQPSHSRYLVERSTWSLESLSKNTRARYNRSCNQLAKINANFSWVAPQDYEAYLKLLKKYHQIRWQKKGQKGAFVHPDFSEFHHKMRNNPKHENIRMSAIVVDGHPVAINYYLLDTKTLYFYQCGWDETNYAKISLGMSLHLWSIDHCEQQYYDFMMGSNNDSYKARFGGEQVPMANIKIDLNKGKIFLNKVFKKLGFN
;
A
#
# COMPACT_ATOMS: atom_id res chain seq x y z
N MET A 1 34.15 6.13 11.82
CA MET A 1 33.97 6.85 13.10
C MET A 1 32.46 6.93 13.34
N LYS A 2 31.95 6.28 14.39
CA LYS A 2 30.59 6.54 14.87
C LYS A 2 30.70 7.79 15.73
N ASP A 3 30.35 8.95 15.20
CA ASP A 3 30.13 10.11 16.07
C ASP A 3 28.93 9.75 16.96
N SER A 4 29.17 9.73 18.27
CA SER A 4 28.15 9.42 19.26
C SER A 4 27.19 10.60 19.36
N LEU A 5 26.25 10.66 18.42
CA LEU A 5 25.15 11.61 18.42
C LEU A 5 24.27 11.40 19.64
N ASN A 6 23.95 12.48 20.34
CA ASN A 6 23.00 12.46 21.44
C ASN A 6 21.61 12.87 20.95
N ALA A 7 20.55 12.45 21.64
CA ALA A 7 19.17 12.85 21.31
C ALA A 7 18.95 14.37 21.32
N THR A 8 19.83 15.13 21.98
CA THR A 8 19.85 16.60 22.04
C THR A 8 20.23 17.26 20.71
N ASP A 9 20.86 16.52 19.80
CA ASP A 9 21.37 17.07 18.54
C ASP A 9 20.31 17.01 17.42
N ILE A 10 19.14 16.42 17.71
CA ILE A 10 18.01 16.33 16.79
C ILE A 10 17.07 17.51 17.03
N THR A 11 16.90 18.35 16.01
CA THR A 11 15.87 19.38 15.99
C THR A 11 14.54 18.77 15.55
N TRP A 12 13.58 18.70 16.46
CA TRP A 12 12.23 18.20 16.16
C TRP A 12 11.30 19.31 15.70
N ARG A 13 10.49 19.06 14.67
CA ARG A 13 9.45 19.99 14.20
C ARG A 13 8.15 19.26 13.97
N ASP A 14 7.05 19.89 14.37
CA ASP A 14 5.71 19.44 14.06
C ASP A 14 5.19 20.28 12.88
N ILE A 15 4.90 19.62 11.77
CA ILE A 15 4.36 20.22 10.55
C ILE A 15 2.83 20.04 10.59
N THR A 16 2.12 21.16 10.46
CA THR A 16 0.65 21.21 10.65
C THR A 16 -0.11 21.81 9.48
N SER A 17 0.61 22.28 8.46
CA SER A 17 0.04 22.76 7.19
C SER A 17 0.58 21.97 5.99
N LEU A 18 -0.23 21.88 4.94
CA LEU A 18 0.16 21.22 3.69
C LEU A 18 1.29 21.97 2.97
N ASP A 19 1.35 23.30 3.11
CA ASP A 19 2.41 24.12 2.52
C ASP A 19 3.79 23.80 3.14
N GLU A 20 3.86 23.71 4.47
CA GLU A 20 5.07 23.27 5.18
C GLU A 20 5.49 21.84 4.78
N LEU A 21 4.53 20.93 4.62
CA LEU A 21 4.81 19.57 4.17
C LEU A 21 5.34 19.56 2.73
N SER A 22 4.76 20.37 1.85
CA SER A 22 5.22 20.51 0.47
C SER A 22 6.62 21.12 0.41
N ALA A 23 6.97 22.03 1.31
CA ALA A 23 8.30 22.65 1.37
C ALA A 23 9.43 21.66 1.66
N ILE A 24 9.13 20.52 2.30
CA ILE A 24 10.13 19.48 2.62
C ILE A 24 10.06 18.27 1.68
N LYS A 25 9.34 18.39 0.55
CA LYS A 25 9.09 17.28 -0.38
C LYS A 25 10.37 16.61 -0.87
N ASP A 26 11.39 17.41 -1.20
CA ASP A 26 12.66 16.90 -1.73
C ASP A 26 13.47 16.21 -0.63
N ASP A 27 13.49 16.76 0.59
CA ASP A 27 14.10 16.12 1.76
C ASP A 27 13.43 14.78 2.10
N TRP A 28 12.09 14.75 2.05
CA TRP A 28 11.31 13.52 2.25
C TRP A 28 11.61 12.50 1.14
N CYS A 29 11.65 12.92 -0.12
CA CYS A 29 12.03 12.04 -1.22
C CYS A 29 13.42 11.44 -1.00
N ALA A 30 14.39 12.27 -0.65
CA ALA A 30 15.76 11.83 -0.41
C ALA A 30 15.90 10.92 0.81
N LEU A 31 15.10 11.10 1.86
CA LEU A 31 15.04 10.19 3.00
C LEU A 31 14.40 8.85 2.59
N ASN A 32 13.27 8.87 1.88
CA ASN A 32 12.58 7.68 1.40
C ASN A 32 13.50 6.78 0.56
N THR A 33 14.30 7.35 -0.34
CA THR A 33 15.25 6.57 -1.17
C THR A 33 16.39 5.95 -0.35
N ARG A 34 16.80 6.57 0.76
CA ARG A 34 17.93 6.12 1.60
C ARG A 34 17.51 5.14 2.70
N CYS A 35 16.23 5.14 3.08
CA CYS A 35 15.69 4.22 4.06
C CYS A 35 15.43 2.84 3.44
N GLU A 36 15.86 1.78 4.12
CA GLU A 36 15.58 0.39 3.70
C GLU A 36 14.08 0.10 3.60
N LYS A 37 13.29 0.67 4.52
CA LYS A 37 11.83 0.54 4.56
C LYS A 37 11.08 1.57 3.69
N GLY A 38 11.81 2.43 2.99
CA GLY A 38 11.24 3.35 2.02
C GLY A 38 10.66 2.59 0.84
N ASN A 39 9.45 2.96 0.44
CA ASN A 39 8.70 2.30 -0.63
C ASN A 39 7.79 3.31 -1.32
N LEU A 40 7.03 2.87 -2.33
CA LEU A 40 6.09 3.75 -3.03
C LEU A 40 5.06 4.40 -2.08
N PHE A 41 4.47 3.64 -1.16
CA PHE A 41 3.37 4.09 -0.29
C PHE A 41 3.83 5.07 0.81
N THR A 42 5.11 5.01 1.20
CA THR A 42 5.75 5.97 2.12
C THR A 42 6.37 7.17 1.41
N SER A 43 6.34 7.20 0.07
CA SER A 43 6.94 8.26 -0.73
C SER A 43 6.11 9.55 -0.72
N PRO A 44 6.76 10.73 -0.91
CA PRO A 44 6.03 11.98 -1.11
C PRO A 44 5.16 11.98 -2.37
N LEU A 45 5.50 11.20 -3.40
CA LEU A 45 4.70 11.08 -4.62
C LEU A 45 3.30 10.54 -4.31
N TRP A 46 3.24 9.35 -3.71
CA TRP A 46 1.99 8.69 -3.35
C TRP A 46 1.14 9.57 -2.42
N ASN A 47 1.78 10.09 -1.37
CA ASN A 47 1.10 10.89 -0.37
C ASN A 47 0.61 12.24 -0.90
N SER A 48 1.32 12.88 -1.83
CA SER A 48 0.86 14.13 -2.46
C SER A 48 -0.38 13.91 -3.32
N ILE A 49 -0.38 12.86 -4.16
CA ILE A 49 -1.56 12.52 -4.98
C ILE A 49 -2.73 12.13 -4.08
N TRP A 50 -2.47 11.43 -2.98
CA TRP A 50 -3.50 11.10 -2.00
C TRP A 50 -4.09 12.36 -1.35
N ILE A 51 -3.26 13.31 -0.90
CA ILE A 51 -3.72 14.59 -0.36
C ILE A 51 -4.62 15.30 -1.36
N GLU A 52 -4.16 15.44 -2.61
CA GLU A 52 -4.92 16.15 -3.65
C GLU A 52 -6.26 15.47 -3.99
N THR A 53 -6.40 14.18 -3.71
CA THR A 53 -7.60 13.40 -4.08
C THR A 53 -8.58 13.25 -2.91
N TYR A 54 -8.06 13.07 -1.70
CA TYR A 54 -8.87 12.64 -0.55
C TYR A 54 -8.90 13.65 0.60
N TRP A 55 -7.97 14.61 0.67
CA TRP A 55 -7.85 15.50 1.82
C TRP A 55 -9.13 16.31 2.06
N GLN A 56 -9.57 16.36 3.30
CA GLN A 56 -10.74 17.12 3.72
C GLN A 56 -10.34 18.33 4.56
N SER A 57 -11.03 19.45 4.38
CA SER A 57 -10.73 20.72 5.09
C SER A 57 -10.84 20.62 6.62
N HIS A 58 -11.61 19.65 7.13
CA HIS A 58 -11.79 19.43 8.57
C HIS A 58 -10.76 18.44 9.16
N TRP A 59 -9.88 17.85 8.34
CA TRP A 59 -8.77 17.04 8.81
C TRP A 59 -7.62 17.93 9.27
N GLN A 60 -6.84 17.45 10.24
CA GLN A 60 -5.75 18.20 10.82
C GLN A 60 -4.43 17.47 10.60
N LEU A 61 -3.51 18.08 9.86
CA LEU A 61 -2.19 17.53 9.63
C LEU A 61 -1.39 17.44 10.94
N GLN A 62 -0.63 16.36 11.11
CA GLN A 62 0.22 16.13 12.26
C GLN A 62 1.46 15.33 11.85
N VAL A 63 2.35 15.96 11.08
CA VAL A 63 3.60 15.32 10.66
C VAL A 63 4.69 15.67 11.65
N ILE A 64 5.39 14.66 12.19
CA ILE A 64 6.53 14.88 13.10
C ILE A 64 7.80 14.64 12.31
N THR A 65 8.73 15.60 12.32
CA THR A 65 10.02 15.51 11.62
C THR A 65 11.19 15.68 12.58
N GLY A 66 12.26 14.93 12.34
CA GLY A 66 13.54 15.04 13.04
C GLY A 66 14.64 15.46 12.08
N TRP A 67 15.42 16.45 12.48
CA TRP A 67 16.47 17.07 11.66
C TRP A 67 17.82 17.03 12.37
N HIS A 68 18.86 16.65 11.64
CA HIS A 68 20.26 16.75 12.09
C HIS A 68 21.05 17.50 11.02
N GLU A 69 21.76 18.57 11.41
CA GLU A 69 22.53 19.42 10.48
C GLU A 69 21.73 19.85 9.22
N LYS A 70 20.48 20.28 9.42
CA LYS A 70 19.53 20.65 8.34
C LYS A 70 19.11 19.51 7.40
N LYS A 71 19.53 18.26 7.64
CA LYS A 71 19.07 17.08 6.90
C LYS A 71 17.90 16.43 7.62
N LEU A 72 16.85 16.09 6.87
CA LEU A 72 15.74 15.29 7.39
C LEU A 72 16.24 13.86 7.67
N ILE A 73 16.20 13.44 8.93
CA ILE A 73 16.63 12.11 9.37
C ILE A 73 15.46 11.25 9.85
N ALA A 74 14.30 11.85 10.12
CA ALA A 74 13.08 11.15 10.49
C ALA A 74 11.84 11.89 10.02
N ILE A 75 10.84 11.18 9.51
CA ILE A 75 9.50 11.70 9.23
C ILE A 75 8.45 10.66 9.63
N PHE A 76 7.45 11.12 10.36
CA PHE A 76 6.27 10.35 10.71
C PHE A 76 5.03 11.06 10.16
N PRO A 77 4.59 10.74 8.93
CA PRO A 77 3.54 11.49 8.25
C PRO A 77 2.16 11.01 8.71
N LEU A 78 1.57 11.73 9.66
CA LEU A 78 0.26 11.44 10.22
C LEU A 78 -0.71 12.61 10.01
N TYR A 79 -1.99 12.33 10.17
CA TYR A 79 -3.03 13.33 10.31
C TYR A 79 -4.12 12.85 11.27
N ARG A 80 -4.99 13.77 11.67
CA ARG A 80 -6.11 13.52 12.59
C ARG A 80 -7.43 13.70 11.87
N GLN A 81 -8.31 12.73 12.06
CA GLN A 81 -9.73 12.87 11.78
C GLN A 81 -10.48 13.17 13.08
N LEU A 82 -11.31 14.21 13.05
CA LEU A 82 -12.21 14.57 14.13
C LEU A 82 -13.60 14.04 13.82
N GLN A 83 -14.15 13.22 14.70
CA GLN A 83 -15.53 12.73 14.58
C GLN A 83 -16.35 13.29 15.73
N LYS A 84 -17.50 13.90 15.42
CA LYS A 84 -18.42 14.41 16.43
C LYS A 84 -19.67 13.54 16.38
N HIS A 85 -19.99 12.92 17.51
CA HIS A 85 -21.27 12.28 17.81
C HIS A 85 -21.49 12.43 19.32
N GLY A 86 -22.25 13.46 19.72
CA GLY A 86 -22.36 13.91 21.12
C GLY A 86 -21.12 14.65 21.64
N PHE A 87 -19.93 14.05 21.51
CA PHE A 87 -18.63 14.68 21.78
C PHE A 87 -17.60 14.35 20.68
N THR A 88 -16.52 15.12 20.62
CA THR A 88 -15.46 14.98 19.60
C THR A 88 -14.46 13.88 19.97
N THR A 89 -14.34 12.86 19.12
CA THR A 89 -13.25 11.88 19.14
C THR A 89 -12.16 12.24 18.14
N LYS A 90 -10.91 11.92 18.49
CA LYS A 90 -9.72 12.19 17.69
C LYS A 90 -9.06 10.87 17.31
N SER A 91 -9.01 10.56 16.02
CA SER A 91 -8.34 9.38 15.49
C SER A 91 -7.14 9.79 14.64
N ILE A 92 -5.98 9.17 14.89
CA ILE A 92 -4.78 9.34 14.07
C ILE A 92 -4.75 8.29 12.97
N PHE A 93 -4.39 8.74 11.77
CA PHE A 93 -4.16 7.91 10.59
C PHE A 93 -2.82 8.28 9.95
N PRO A 94 -2.12 7.30 9.35
CA PRO A 94 -1.11 7.56 8.34
C PRO A 94 -1.64 8.44 7.22
N LEU A 95 -0.84 9.40 6.81
CA LEU A 95 -1.05 10.04 5.51
C LEU A 95 -1.05 8.96 4.42
N GLY A 96 -1.96 9.08 3.44
CA GLY A 96 -2.16 8.04 2.43
C GLY A 96 -3.24 7.01 2.79
N THR A 97 -3.90 7.11 3.95
CA THR A 97 -4.92 6.16 4.41
C THR A 97 -6.08 6.87 5.12
N GLY A 98 -7.14 6.14 5.45
CA GLY A 98 -8.25 6.63 6.30
C GLY A 98 -9.45 7.16 5.53
N GLU A 99 -9.41 7.09 4.21
CA GLU A 99 -10.55 7.28 3.33
C GLU A 99 -11.65 6.20 3.53
N PRO A 100 -12.90 6.48 3.14
CA PRO A 100 -13.98 5.50 3.21
C PRO A 100 -13.67 4.22 2.41
N GLU A 101 -14.05 3.07 2.95
CA GLU A 101 -13.84 1.75 2.31
C GLU A 101 -14.38 1.69 0.86
N SER A 102 -15.44 2.44 0.55
CA SER A 102 -16.01 2.49 -0.80
C SER A 102 -15.14 3.19 -1.83
N SER A 103 -14.16 3.99 -1.41
CA SER A 103 -13.29 4.80 -2.27
C SER A 103 -11.80 4.57 -2.00
N GLU A 104 -11.47 3.58 -1.16
CA GLU A 104 -10.12 3.41 -0.64
C GLU A 104 -9.09 3.02 -1.69
N VAL A 105 -7.90 3.61 -1.56
CA VAL A 105 -6.71 3.12 -2.26
C VAL A 105 -5.97 2.19 -1.31
N PHE A 106 -5.46 1.09 -1.84
CA PHE A 106 -4.74 0.08 -1.07
C PHE A 106 -3.31 0.55 -0.75
N SER A 107 -3.21 1.57 0.11
CA SER A 107 -1.95 2.02 0.68
C SER A 107 -1.50 1.03 1.75
N GLU A 108 -0.43 0.29 1.46
CA GLU A 108 0.14 -0.73 2.33
C GLU A 108 1.55 -0.36 2.79
N TYR A 109 2.11 -1.09 3.76
CA TYR A 109 3.51 -0.93 4.19
C TYR A 109 3.84 0.48 4.69
N PHE A 110 2.85 1.15 5.28
CA PHE A 110 3.12 2.37 5.99
C PHE A 110 4.14 2.10 7.10
N ASP A 111 5.13 2.99 7.19
CA ASP A 111 6.06 3.05 8.29
C ASP A 111 6.49 4.51 8.51
N LEU A 112 7.02 4.80 9.69
CA LEU A 112 7.84 6.00 9.81
C LEU A 112 9.15 5.78 9.06
N LEU A 113 9.64 6.84 8.40
CA LEU A 113 10.95 6.79 7.78
C LEU A 113 11.95 7.37 8.76
N LEU A 114 13.01 6.62 9.04
CA LEU A 114 14.14 7.10 9.82
C LEU A 114 15.44 6.61 9.20
N HIS A 115 16.47 7.44 9.26
CA HIS A 115 17.78 7.07 8.77
C HIS A 115 18.39 6.01 9.71
N PRO A 116 18.86 4.84 9.21
CA PRO A 116 19.20 3.68 10.05
C PRO A 116 20.19 3.96 11.18
N HIS A 117 21.14 4.86 10.93
CA HIS A 117 22.16 5.25 11.93
C HIS A 117 21.58 5.98 13.17
N TYR A 118 20.33 6.43 13.12
CA TYR A 118 19.70 7.20 14.20
C TYR A 118 18.57 6.44 14.90
N GLU A 119 18.34 5.16 14.58
CA GLU A 119 17.20 4.38 15.09
C GLU A 119 17.10 4.37 16.62
N ASP A 120 18.21 4.06 17.30
CA ASP A 120 18.30 3.96 18.76
C ASP A 120 18.01 5.29 19.48
N ILE A 121 18.14 6.41 18.77
CA ILE A 121 17.94 7.76 19.30
C ILE A 121 16.54 8.28 18.94
N VAL A 122 16.13 8.08 17.69
CA VAL A 122 14.88 8.58 17.11
C VAL A 122 13.67 7.88 17.71
N LEU A 123 13.70 6.54 17.84
CA LEU A 123 12.53 5.79 18.32
C LEU A 123 12.14 6.15 19.76
N PRO A 124 13.05 6.18 20.75
CA PRO A 124 12.69 6.58 22.11
C PRO A 124 12.23 8.05 22.20
N ALA A 125 12.82 8.94 21.39
CA ALA A 125 12.42 10.35 21.34
C ALA A 125 11.00 10.52 20.75
N LEU A 126 10.70 9.84 19.65
CA LEU A 126 9.35 9.80 19.08
C LEU A 126 8.35 9.17 20.04
N ALA A 127 8.73 8.09 20.75
CA ALA A 127 7.85 7.45 21.71
C ALA A 127 7.37 8.43 22.79
N LYS A 128 8.27 9.26 23.32
CA LYS A 128 7.92 10.32 24.29
C LYS A 128 6.95 11.35 23.69
N LYS A 129 7.09 11.70 22.41
CA LYS A 129 6.18 12.63 21.71
C LYS A 129 4.80 12.01 21.50
N ILE A 130 4.74 10.78 21.00
CA ILE A 130 3.47 10.06 20.76
C ILE A 130 2.67 9.89 22.05
N LYS A 131 3.33 9.58 23.18
CA LYS A 131 2.66 9.49 24.51
C LYS A 131 1.99 10.79 24.95
N ARG A 132 2.41 11.94 24.41
CA ARG A 132 1.86 13.28 24.75
C ARG A 132 0.80 13.76 23.77
N LEU A 133 0.53 13.01 22.70
CA LEU A 133 -0.51 13.38 21.76
C LEU A 133 -1.88 13.27 22.40
N ASP A 134 -2.67 14.32 22.29
CA ASP A 134 -4.08 14.33 22.68
C ASP A 134 -4.92 13.66 21.58
N VAL A 135 -4.99 12.33 21.65
CA VAL A 135 -5.65 11.46 20.68
C VAL A 135 -6.39 10.33 21.40
N ASP A 136 -7.57 9.96 20.90
CA ASP A 136 -8.39 8.91 21.48
C ASP A 136 -8.11 7.54 20.86
N GLN A 137 -7.72 7.51 19.58
CA GLN A 137 -7.56 6.29 18.80
C GLN A 137 -6.39 6.37 17.82
N LEU A 138 -5.67 5.26 17.66
CA LEU A 138 -4.68 5.07 16.59
C LEU A 138 -5.20 4.05 15.58
N CYS A 139 -5.13 4.38 14.29
CA CYS A 139 -5.61 3.55 13.20
C CYS A 139 -4.52 3.35 12.14
N PHE A 140 -3.99 2.14 12.04
CA PHE A 140 -2.99 1.76 11.07
C PHE A 140 -3.43 0.49 10.34
N ARG A 141 -3.23 0.41 9.03
CA ARG A 141 -3.58 -0.77 8.23
C ARG A 141 -2.37 -1.29 7.48
N ALA A 142 -2.38 -2.58 7.19
CA ALA A 142 -1.37 -3.25 6.39
C ALA A 142 0.08 -2.99 6.88
N ILE A 143 0.27 -3.06 8.20
CA ILE A 143 1.57 -2.81 8.85
C ILE A 143 2.38 -4.09 8.92
N LEU A 144 3.62 -4.06 8.41
CA LEU A 144 4.55 -5.19 8.51
C LEU A 144 5.03 -5.38 9.95
N TYR A 145 5.20 -6.64 10.36
CA TYR A 145 5.60 -6.99 11.73
C TYR A 145 6.96 -6.39 12.13
N ASN A 146 7.86 -6.20 11.16
CA ASN A 146 9.20 -5.67 11.33
C ASN A 146 9.28 -4.15 11.06
N SER A 147 8.15 -3.45 10.96
CA SER A 147 8.14 -1.98 10.80
C SER A 147 8.63 -1.25 12.05
N HIS A 148 9.20 -0.06 11.87
CA HIS A 148 9.58 0.82 12.97
C HIS A 148 8.37 1.25 13.78
N LEU A 149 7.19 1.34 13.14
CA LEU A 149 5.92 1.59 13.81
C LEU A 149 5.60 0.54 14.89
N ILE A 150 5.85 -0.75 14.64
CA ILE A 150 5.63 -1.78 15.67
C ILE A 150 6.52 -1.55 16.88
N THR A 151 7.81 -1.28 16.67
CA THR A 151 8.75 -0.96 17.76
C THR A 151 8.30 0.29 18.53
N LEU A 152 7.84 1.32 17.81
CA LEU A 152 7.32 2.54 18.42
C LEU A 152 6.05 2.26 19.26
N LEU A 153 5.12 1.45 18.75
CA LEU A 153 3.89 1.09 19.46
C LEU A 153 4.15 0.22 20.70
N GLN A 154 5.14 -0.66 20.65
CA GLN A 154 5.61 -1.42 21.81
C GLN A 154 6.12 -0.48 22.92
N GLN A 155 6.95 0.52 22.56
CA GLN A 155 7.50 1.48 23.52
C GLN A 155 6.49 2.51 24.04
N THR A 156 5.43 2.77 23.28
CA THR A 156 4.44 3.83 23.59
C THR A 156 3.26 3.32 24.37
N VAL A 157 2.67 2.20 23.94
CA VAL A 157 1.39 1.70 24.44
C VAL A 157 1.42 0.21 24.76
N ASN A 158 2.62 -0.38 24.88
CA ASN A 158 2.84 -1.80 25.15
C ASN A 158 2.09 -2.71 24.15
N TYR A 159 2.04 -2.29 22.88
CA TYR A 159 1.34 -3.04 21.84
C TYR A 159 1.99 -4.41 21.60
N ALA A 160 1.22 -5.49 21.72
CA ALA A 160 1.64 -6.83 21.30
C ALA A 160 1.16 -7.07 19.86
N PHE A 161 2.09 -7.38 18.95
CA PHE A 161 1.76 -7.64 17.55
C PHE A 161 0.83 -8.85 17.41
N GLN A 162 -0.24 -8.69 16.65
CA GLN A 162 -1.19 -9.76 16.34
C GLN A 162 -1.34 -9.86 14.81
N PRO A 163 -0.78 -10.90 14.17
CA PRO A 163 -0.87 -11.05 12.72
C PRO A 163 -2.33 -11.25 12.29
N SER A 164 -2.76 -10.50 11.29
CA SER A 164 -4.10 -10.60 10.69
C SER A 164 -4.06 -10.94 9.21
N HIS A 165 -2.95 -10.62 8.55
CA HIS A 165 -2.71 -10.77 7.12
C HIS A 165 -1.23 -11.09 6.88
N SER A 166 -0.87 -11.39 5.63
CA SER A 166 0.51 -11.59 5.19
C SER A 166 0.78 -10.87 3.88
N ARG A 167 1.96 -10.30 3.73
CA ARG A 167 2.51 -9.89 2.43
C ARG A 167 3.08 -11.13 1.75
N TYR A 168 2.87 -11.24 0.45
CA TYR A 168 3.36 -12.34 -0.38
C TYR A 168 4.38 -11.79 -1.38
N LEU A 169 5.66 -11.96 -1.08
CA LEU A 169 6.77 -11.33 -1.79
C LEU A 169 7.61 -12.36 -2.53
N VAL A 170 7.79 -12.22 -3.83
CA VAL A 170 8.68 -13.05 -4.63
C VAL A 170 9.96 -12.27 -4.91
N GLU A 171 11.10 -12.79 -4.47
CA GLU A 171 12.41 -12.31 -4.91
C GLU A 171 12.80 -13.04 -6.20
N ARG A 172 13.02 -12.29 -7.28
CA ARG A 172 13.21 -12.91 -8.60
C ARG A 172 14.52 -13.63 -8.78
N SER A 173 15.59 -13.16 -8.14
CA SER A 173 16.92 -13.75 -8.27
C SER A 173 16.97 -15.20 -7.76
N THR A 174 16.06 -15.57 -6.85
CA THR A 174 15.95 -16.90 -6.26
C THR A 174 14.72 -17.67 -6.75
N TRP A 175 13.88 -17.05 -7.57
CA TRP A 175 12.65 -17.63 -8.07
C TRP A 175 12.86 -18.38 -9.39
N SER A 176 12.18 -19.52 -9.54
CA SER A 176 12.07 -20.24 -10.80
C SER A 176 10.75 -21.00 -10.85
N LEU A 177 10.28 -21.33 -12.05
CA LEU A 177 9.06 -22.13 -12.21
C LEU A 177 9.23 -23.53 -11.57
N GLU A 178 10.45 -24.06 -11.58
CA GLU A 178 10.85 -25.35 -11.03
C GLU A 178 10.73 -25.40 -9.50
N SER A 179 10.84 -24.26 -8.81
CA SER A 179 10.69 -24.20 -7.35
C SER A 179 9.23 -24.37 -6.89
N LEU A 180 8.26 -24.19 -7.79
CA LEU A 180 6.84 -24.27 -7.47
C LEU A 180 6.35 -25.71 -7.27
N SER A 181 5.19 -25.91 -6.65
CA SER A 181 4.63 -27.26 -6.49
C SER A 181 4.28 -27.94 -7.83
N LYS A 182 4.37 -29.28 -7.88
CA LYS A 182 4.00 -30.10 -9.06
C LYS A 182 2.62 -29.72 -9.63
N ASN A 183 1.63 -29.52 -8.75
CA ASN A 183 0.27 -29.14 -9.14
C ASN A 183 0.22 -27.75 -9.78
N THR A 184 0.99 -26.80 -9.28
CA THR A 184 1.08 -25.44 -9.83
C THR A 184 1.71 -25.46 -11.22
N ARG A 185 2.83 -26.16 -11.37
CA ARG A 185 3.49 -26.34 -12.69
C ARG A 185 2.57 -27.03 -13.70
N ALA A 186 1.90 -28.12 -13.31
CA ALA A 186 0.97 -28.83 -14.19
C ALA A 186 -0.21 -27.95 -14.63
N ARG A 187 -0.75 -27.11 -13.72
CA ARG A 187 -1.81 -26.15 -14.04
C ARG A 187 -1.32 -25.06 -15.00
N TYR A 188 -0.12 -24.54 -14.78
CA TYR A 188 0.50 -23.56 -15.68
C TYR A 188 0.69 -24.14 -17.09
N ASN A 189 1.36 -25.29 -17.20
CA ASN A 189 1.61 -25.94 -18.49
C ASN A 189 0.32 -26.25 -19.25
N ARG A 190 -0.73 -26.72 -18.54
CA ARG A 190 -2.05 -26.92 -19.15
C ARG A 190 -2.63 -25.63 -19.69
N SER A 191 -2.53 -24.54 -18.92
CA SER A 191 -3.02 -23.23 -19.33
C SER A 191 -2.26 -22.71 -20.56
N CYS A 192 -0.92 -22.80 -20.58
CA CYS A 192 -0.10 -22.43 -21.72
C CYS A 192 -0.45 -23.25 -22.98
N ASN A 193 -0.66 -24.56 -22.84
CA ASN A 193 -1.08 -25.42 -23.95
C ASN A 193 -2.48 -25.07 -24.49
N GLN A 194 -3.39 -24.60 -23.63
CA GLN A 194 -4.71 -24.13 -24.07
C GLN A 194 -4.61 -22.77 -24.77
N LEU A 195 -3.80 -21.86 -24.23
CA LEU A 195 -3.52 -20.54 -24.78
C LEU A 195 -2.86 -20.61 -26.18
N ALA A 196 -1.92 -21.53 -26.37
CA ALA A 196 -1.27 -21.75 -27.67
C ALA A 196 -2.26 -22.19 -28.77
N LYS A 197 -3.33 -22.92 -28.41
CA LYS A 197 -4.36 -23.38 -29.37
C LYS A 197 -5.28 -22.26 -29.88
N ILE A 198 -5.27 -21.12 -29.21
CA ILE A 198 -6.12 -19.97 -29.51
C ILE A 198 -5.27 -18.73 -29.83
N ASN A 199 -4.05 -18.92 -30.35
CA ASN A 199 -3.14 -17.85 -30.75
C ASN A 199 -2.92 -16.77 -29.67
N ALA A 200 -2.91 -17.18 -28.40
CA ALA A 200 -2.72 -16.24 -27.31
C ALA A 200 -1.24 -15.88 -27.11
N ASN A 201 -0.96 -14.61 -26.84
CA ASN A 201 0.37 -14.11 -26.53
C ASN A 201 0.38 -13.35 -25.20
N PHE A 202 1.49 -13.44 -24.47
CA PHE A 202 1.75 -12.62 -23.29
C PHE A 202 2.56 -11.40 -23.69
N SER A 203 2.27 -10.24 -23.10
CA SER A 203 3.04 -9.03 -23.38
C SER A 203 2.97 -8.02 -22.24
N TRP A 204 4.02 -7.21 -22.13
CA TRP A 204 3.96 -5.93 -21.43
C TRP A 204 3.22 -4.94 -22.33
N VAL A 205 2.25 -4.22 -21.77
CA VAL A 205 1.44 -3.26 -22.51
C VAL A 205 2.26 -1.99 -22.71
N ALA A 206 2.24 -1.44 -23.92
CA ALA A 206 2.94 -0.19 -24.22
C ALA A 206 2.19 1.00 -23.59
N PRO A 207 2.89 2.06 -23.13
CA PRO A 207 2.25 3.19 -22.45
C PRO A 207 1.11 3.86 -23.21
N GLN A 208 1.21 3.95 -24.55
CA GLN A 208 0.17 4.52 -25.40
C GLN A 208 -1.16 3.75 -25.36
N ASP A 209 -1.14 2.47 -24.98
CA ASP A 209 -2.31 1.59 -24.96
C ASP A 209 -2.94 1.47 -23.56
N TYR A 210 -2.34 2.07 -22.53
CA TYR A 210 -2.80 1.97 -21.14
C TYR A 210 -4.26 2.36 -20.95
N GLU A 211 -4.73 3.42 -21.60
CA GLU A 211 -6.13 3.84 -21.48
C GLU A 211 -7.11 2.82 -22.09
N ALA A 212 -6.77 2.19 -23.21
CA ALA A 212 -7.59 1.15 -23.82
C ALA A 212 -7.64 -0.10 -22.93
N TYR A 213 -6.49 -0.53 -22.40
CA TYR A 213 -6.41 -1.70 -21.53
C TYR A 213 -7.08 -1.47 -20.18
N LEU A 214 -7.00 -0.27 -19.61
CA LEU A 214 -7.70 0.06 -18.37
C LEU A 214 -9.21 0.03 -18.53
N LYS A 215 -9.76 0.50 -19.65
CA LYS A 215 -11.20 0.39 -19.92
C LYS A 215 -11.65 -1.08 -19.89
N LEU A 216 -10.88 -1.98 -20.50
CA LEU A 216 -11.16 -3.41 -20.47
C LEU A 216 -10.98 -4.02 -19.07
N LEU A 217 -9.90 -3.68 -18.37
CA LEU A 217 -9.66 -4.14 -17.01
C LEU A 217 -10.82 -3.74 -16.09
N LYS A 218 -11.27 -2.49 -16.15
CA LYS A 218 -12.42 -1.98 -15.38
C LYS A 218 -13.69 -2.79 -15.68
N LYS A 219 -13.97 -3.04 -16.97
CA LYS A 219 -15.13 -3.85 -17.40
C LYS A 219 -15.06 -5.26 -16.82
N TYR A 220 -13.93 -5.96 -17.01
CA TYR A 220 -13.76 -7.33 -16.49
C TYR A 220 -13.84 -7.38 -14.97
N HIS A 221 -13.21 -6.43 -14.30
CA HIS A 221 -13.24 -6.33 -12.84
C HIS A 221 -14.68 -6.14 -12.33
N GLN A 222 -15.43 -5.18 -12.87
CA GLN A 222 -16.81 -4.92 -12.45
C GLN A 222 -17.72 -6.13 -12.66
N ILE A 223 -17.67 -6.78 -13.83
CA ILE A 223 -18.46 -7.99 -14.11
C ILE A 223 -18.21 -9.07 -13.04
N ARG A 224 -16.93 -9.30 -12.72
CA ARG A 224 -16.54 -10.31 -11.72
C ARG A 224 -17.01 -9.97 -10.31
N TRP A 225 -16.88 -8.72 -9.87
CA TRP A 225 -17.27 -8.33 -8.51
C TRP A 225 -18.77 -8.21 -8.35
N GLN A 226 -19.50 -7.76 -9.37
CA GLN A 226 -20.97 -7.74 -9.35
C GLN A 226 -21.55 -9.15 -9.23
N LYS A 227 -20.97 -10.14 -9.92
CA LYS A 227 -21.33 -11.56 -9.73
C LYS A 227 -21.10 -12.06 -8.30
N LYS A 228 -20.19 -11.43 -7.55
CA LYS A 228 -19.93 -11.71 -6.12
C LYS A 228 -20.73 -10.81 -5.16
N GLY A 229 -21.68 -10.01 -5.67
CA GLY A 229 -22.49 -9.10 -4.87
C GLY A 229 -21.76 -7.86 -4.36
N GLN A 230 -20.62 -7.51 -4.96
CA GLN A 230 -19.81 -6.35 -4.57
C GLN A 230 -19.70 -5.32 -5.70
N LYS A 231 -19.45 -4.06 -5.34
CA LYS A 231 -19.36 -2.95 -6.31
C LYS A 231 -18.09 -3.02 -7.16
N GLY A 232 -16.96 -3.46 -6.59
CA GLY A 232 -15.64 -3.42 -7.22
C GLY A 232 -14.94 -2.07 -7.06
N ALA A 233 -13.61 -2.05 -7.12
CA ALA A 233 -12.79 -0.88 -6.73
C ALA A 233 -12.99 0.34 -7.65
N PHE A 234 -13.29 0.11 -8.93
CA PHE A 234 -13.41 1.18 -9.94
C PHE A 234 -14.75 1.91 -9.96
N VAL A 235 -15.64 1.65 -8.98
CA VAL A 235 -16.96 2.31 -8.93
C VAL A 235 -16.85 3.75 -8.42
N HIS A 236 -15.90 4.03 -7.53
CA HIS A 236 -15.75 5.39 -6.98
C HIS A 236 -14.91 6.29 -7.90
N PRO A 237 -15.35 7.54 -8.16
CA PRO A 237 -14.58 8.48 -8.98
C PRO A 237 -13.21 8.78 -8.39
N ASP A 238 -13.10 8.99 -7.08
CA ASP A 238 -11.84 9.31 -6.40
C ASP A 238 -10.75 8.24 -6.65
N PHE A 239 -11.11 6.96 -6.59
CA PHE A 239 -10.16 5.87 -6.90
C PHE A 239 -9.67 5.96 -8.36
N SER A 240 -10.57 6.25 -9.31
CA SER A 240 -10.19 6.43 -10.71
C SER A 240 -9.31 7.67 -10.92
N GLU A 241 -9.61 8.76 -10.22
CA GLU A 241 -8.86 10.03 -10.29
C GLU A 241 -7.46 9.88 -9.69
N PHE A 242 -7.34 9.24 -8.52
CA PHE A 242 -6.05 8.93 -7.90
C PHE A 242 -5.15 8.18 -8.87
N HIS A 243 -5.66 7.11 -9.48
CA HIS A 243 -4.90 6.33 -10.45
C HIS A 243 -4.63 7.09 -11.75
N HIS A 244 -5.52 7.98 -12.18
CA HIS A 244 -5.27 8.84 -13.34
C HIS A 244 -4.08 9.77 -13.09
N LYS A 245 -4.03 10.44 -11.93
CA LYS A 245 -2.91 11.28 -11.50
C LYS A 245 -1.61 10.49 -11.36
N MET A 246 -1.66 9.28 -10.82
CA MET A 246 -0.48 8.40 -10.76
C MET A 246 0.10 8.15 -12.16
N ARG A 247 -0.73 7.76 -13.13
CA ARG A 247 -0.29 7.46 -14.51
C ARG A 247 0.25 8.67 -15.26
N ASN A 248 -0.39 9.82 -15.06
CA ASN A 248 -0.06 11.04 -15.80
C ASN A 248 1.05 11.85 -15.16
N ASN A 249 1.71 11.32 -14.13
CA ASN A 249 2.87 11.98 -13.54
C ASN A 249 4.08 11.86 -14.48
N PRO A 250 4.54 12.94 -15.12
CA PRO A 250 5.60 12.86 -16.13
C PRO A 250 6.98 12.57 -15.53
N LYS A 251 7.14 12.68 -14.21
CA LYS A 251 8.43 12.54 -13.51
C LYS A 251 8.72 11.10 -13.10
N HIS A 252 7.73 10.21 -13.14
CA HIS A 252 7.86 8.87 -12.57
C HIS A 252 7.13 7.84 -13.41
N GLU A 253 7.86 6.82 -13.88
CA GLU A 253 7.25 5.59 -14.37
C GLU A 253 6.88 4.72 -13.16
N ASN A 254 5.67 4.94 -12.64
CA ASN A 254 5.16 4.34 -11.40
C ASN A 254 4.05 3.32 -11.65
N ILE A 255 3.72 3.04 -12.91
CA ILE A 255 2.73 2.03 -13.30
C ILE A 255 3.23 1.15 -14.45
N ARG A 256 2.75 -0.10 -14.47
CA ARG A 256 2.95 -1.04 -15.58
C ARG A 256 1.68 -1.86 -15.78
N MET A 257 1.52 -2.45 -16.96
CA MET A 257 0.49 -3.46 -17.21
C MET A 257 1.05 -4.61 -18.01
N SER A 258 0.64 -5.84 -17.68
CA SER A 258 0.85 -7.02 -18.51
C SER A 258 -0.49 -7.57 -18.95
N ALA A 259 -0.49 -8.27 -20.08
CA ALA A 259 -1.71 -8.84 -20.64
C ALA A 259 -1.50 -10.18 -21.33
N ILE A 260 -2.59 -10.94 -21.39
CA ILE A 260 -2.77 -12.05 -22.35
C ILE A 260 -3.67 -11.52 -23.46
N VAL A 261 -3.23 -11.64 -24.71
CA VAL A 261 -3.91 -11.15 -25.91
C VAL A 261 -4.24 -12.33 -26.82
N VAL A 262 -5.50 -12.47 -27.23
CA VAL A 262 -6.00 -13.49 -28.17
C VAL A 262 -6.51 -12.79 -29.41
N ASP A 263 -5.93 -13.09 -30.58
CA ASP A 263 -6.31 -12.49 -31.87
C ASP A 263 -6.40 -10.94 -31.81
N GLY A 264 -5.45 -10.30 -31.13
CA GLY A 264 -5.41 -8.84 -30.95
C GLY A 264 -6.30 -8.28 -29.83
N HIS A 265 -7.06 -9.12 -29.13
CA HIS A 265 -7.96 -8.72 -28.04
C HIS A 265 -7.39 -9.07 -26.66
N PRO A 266 -7.21 -8.10 -25.74
CA PRO A 266 -6.77 -8.38 -24.37
C PRO A 266 -7.83 -9.15 -23.59
N VAL A 267 -7.53 -10.38 -23.18
CA VAL A 267 -8.46 -11.26 -22.44
C VAL A 267 -8.14 -11.36 -20.94
N ALA A 268 -6.93 -10.97 -20.55
CA ALA A 268 -6.52 -10.82 -19.15
C ALA A 268 -5.51 -9.70 -19.03
N ILE A 269 -5.62 -8.90 -17.97
CA ILE A 269 -4.80 -7.72 -17.72
C ILE A 269 -4.48 -7.66 -16.24
N ASN A 270 -3.19 -7.50 -15.94
CA ASN A 270 -2.72 -7.12 -14.62
C ASN A 270 -2.24 -5.67 -14.66
N TYR A 271 -2.59 -4.91 -13.63
CA TYR A 271 -2.21 -3.53 -13.41
C TYR A 271 -1.30 -3.47 -12.18
N TYR A 272 -0.16 -2.83 -12.37
CA TYR A 272 0.92 -2.77 -11.39
C TYR A 272 1.22 -1.34 -11.00
N LEU A 273 1.61 -1.18 -9.74
CA LEU A 273 2.42 -0.04 -9.31
C LEU A 273 3.88 -0.50 -9.24
N LEU A 274 4.84 0.43 -9.33
CA LEU A 274 6.24 0.09 -9.14
C LEU A 274 7.03 1.21 -8.49
N ASP A 275 8.10 0.78 -7.83
CA ASP A 275 9.26 1.62 -7.54
C ASP A 275 10.53 0.99 -8.13
N THR A 276 11.69 1.47 -7.72
CA THR A 276 12.99 1.00 -8.24
C THR A 276 13.25 -0.48 -7.99
N LYS A 277 12.66 -1.07 -6.94
CA LYS A 277 12.97 -2.45 -6.49
C LYS A 277 11.81 -3.40 -6.68
N THR A 278 10.57 -2.91 -6.65
CA THR A 278 9.40 -3.77 -6.51
C THR A 278 8.33 -3.46 -7.55
N LEU A 279 7.81 -4.52 -8.18
CA LEU A 279 6.60 -4.50 -8.98
C LEU A 279 5.43 -4.98 -8.11
N TYR A 280 4.56 -4.05 -7.72
CA TYR A 280 3.39 -4.32 -6.87
C TYR A 280 2.20 -4.70 -7.72
N PHE A 281 1.70 -5.93 -7.56
CA PHE A 281 0.46 -6.37 -8.16
C PHE A 281 -0.73 -5.69 -7.47
N TYR A 282 -1.32 -4.71 -8.16
CA TYR A 282 -2.33 -3.84 -7.57
C TYR A 282 -3.75 -4.20 -7.98
N GLN A 283 -4.01 -4.38 -9.28
CA GLN A 283 -5.34 -4.75 -9.79
C GLN A 283 -5.27 -5.72 -10.96
N CYS A 284 -6.38 -6.42 -11.22
CA CYS A 284 -6.52 -7.30 -12.36
C CYS A 284 -7.96 -7.33 -12.89
N GLY A 285 -8.08 -7.75 -14.15
CA GLY A 285 -9.34 -8.08 -14.80
C GLY A 285 -9.11 -9.08 -15.93
N TRP A 286 -10.01 -10.05 -16.09
CA TRP A 286 -9.98 -10.99 -17.21
C TRP A 286 -11.38 -11.45 -17.61
N ASP A 287 -11.49 -11.97 -18.82
CA ASP A 287 -12.73 -12.49 -19.37
C ASP A 287 -13.04 -13.89 -18.80
N GLU A 288 -13.73 -13.92 -17.66
CA GLU A 288 -14.23 -15.16 -17.06
C GLU A 288 -15.32 -15.85 -17.88
N THR A 289 -15.96 -15.16 -18.82
CA THR A 289 -17.13 -15.68 -19.51
C THR A 289 -16.70 -16.60 -20.65
N ASN A 290 -15.75 -16.14 -21.46
CA ASN A 290 -15.27 -16.89 -22.62
C ASN A 290 -14.09 -17.82 -22.30
N TYR A 291 -13.35 -17.55 -21.21
CA TYR A 291 -12.10 -18.25 -20.90
C TYR A 291 -12.06 -18.85 -19.48
N ALA A 292 -13.21 -19.11 -18.84
CA ALA A 292 -13.30 -19.68 -17.49
C ALA A 292 -12.47 -20.97 -17.26
N LYS A 293 -12.28 -21.77 -18.32
CA LYS A 293 -11.51 -23.02 -18.25
C LYS A 293 -10.00 -22.83 -18.36
N ILE A 294 -9.53 -21.64 -18.74
CA ILE A 294 -8.12 -21.29 -18.85
C ILE A 294 -7.74 -20.52 -17.59
N SER A 295 -6.61 -20.89 -16.98
CA SER A 295 -6.15 -20.25 -15.75
C SER A 295 -5.42 -18.95 -16.05
N LEU A 296 -6.13 -17.99 -16.67
CA LEU A 296 -5.57 -16.74 -17.20
C LEU A 296 -4.80 -15.95 -16.14
N GLY A 297 -5.43 -15.64 -15.01
CA GLY A 297 -4.79 -14.87 -13.93
C GLY A 297 -3.52 -15.54 -13.40
N MET A 298 -3.56 -16.85 -13.16
CA MET A 298 -2.38 -17.61 -12.72
C MET A 298 -1.25 -17.56 -13.77
N SER A 299 -1.59 -17.74 -15.04
CA SER A 299 -0.60 -17.78 -16.11
C SER A 299 0.06 -16.42 -16.30
N LEU A 300 -0.74 -15.35 -16.25
CA LEU A 300 -0.23 -13.99 -16.38
C LEU A 300 0.65 -13.59 -15.20
N HIS A 301 0.34 -14.03 -13.98
CA HIS A 301 1.23 -13.83 -12.83
C HIS A 301 2.59 -14.53 -13.02
N LEU A 302 2.59 -15.82 -13.37
CA LEU A 302 3.83 -16.57 -13.57
C LEU A 302 4.69 -15.97 -14.68
N TRP A 303 4.07 -15.61 -15.81
CA TRP A 303 4.74 -14.90 -16.88
C TRP A 303 5.33 -13.56 -16.40
N SER A 304 4.56 -12.77 -15.65
CA SER A 304 4.99 -11.44 -15.19
C SER A 304 6.12 -11.52 -14.16
N ILE A 305 6.14 -12.53 -13.28
CA ILE A 305 7.25 -12.77 -12.36
C ILE A 305 8.52 -13.08 -13.14
N ASP A 306 8.42 -13.95 -14.14
CA ASP A 306 9.55 -14.37 -14.98
C ASP A 306 10.09 -13.22 -15.84
N HIS A 307 9.22 -12.30 -16.31
CA HIS A 307 9.56 -11.29 -17.32
C HIS A 307 9.63 -9.83 -16.81
N CYS A 308 9.46 -9.56 -15.52
CA CYS A 308 9.64 -8.19 -15.02
C CYS A 308 11.13 -7.82 -14.90
N GLU A 309 11.46 -6.61 -14.48
CA GLU A 309 12.85 -6.14 -14.32
C GLU A 309 13.19 -5.90 -12.85
N GLN A 310 12.16 -5.58 -12.05
CA GLN A 310 12.25 -5.30 -10.62
C GLN A 310 12.81 -6.51 -9.87
N GLN A 311 13.56 -6.26 -8.80
CA GLN A 311 14.10 -7.33 -7.94
C GLN A 311 12.98 -8.17 -7.31
N TYR A 312 11.87 -7.51 -6.96
CA TYR A 312 10.75 -8.14 -6.27
C TYR A 312 9.46 -8.04 -7.08
N TYR A 313 8.70 -9.14 -7.10
CA TYR A 313 7.30 -9.16 -7.48
C TYR A 313 6.46 -9.30 -6.20
N ASP A 314 5.67 -8.28 -5.89
CA ASP A 314 4.91 -8.22 -4.64
C ASP A 314 3.42 -8.41 -4.92
N PHE A 315 2.84 -9.48 -4.39
CA PHE A 315 1.42 -9.71 -4.51
C PHE A 315 0.58 -8.83 -3.60
N MET A 316 1.20 -8.04 -2.73
CA MET A 316 0.57 -7.22 -1.72
C MET A 316 -0.13 -8.04 -0.61
N MET A 317 -0.79 -7.39 0.35
CA MET A 317 -1.47 -8.01 1.48
C MET A 317 -2.49 -9.07 1.05
N GLY A 318 -2.43 -10.25 1.65
CA GLY A 318 -3.38 -11.35 1.47
C GLY A 318 -3.82 -11.96 2.80
N SER A 319 -4.85 -12.81 2.76
CA SER A 319 -5.27 -13.58 3.93
C SER A 319 -4.15 -14.51 4.41
N ASN A 320 -4.07 -14.78 5.72
CA ASN A 320 -3.11 -15.74 6.27
C ASN A 320 -3.36 -17.16 5.76
N ASN A 321 -4.63 -17.52 5.61
CA ASN A 321 -5.06 -18.86 5.22
C ASN A 321 -5.60 -18.84 3.79
N ASP A 322 -5.30 -19.90 3.03
CA ASP A 322 -5.85 -20.19 1.70
C ASP A 322 -5.69 -19.08 0.64
N SER A 323 -4.76 -18.15 0.85
CA SER A 323 -4.43 -17.14 -0.15
C SER A 323 -3.86 -17.80 -1.40
N TYR A 324 -4.48 -17.53 -2.55
CA TYR A 324 -3.97 -18.04 -3.83
C TYR A 324 -2.53 -17.57 -4.12
N LYS A 325 -2.11 -16.45 -3.52
CA LYS A 325 -0.78 -15.84 -3.63
C LYS A 325 0.33 -16.77 -3.10
N ALA A 326 0.00 -17.64 -2.14
CA ALA A 326 0.95 -18.61 -1.55
C ALA A 326 1.50 -19.60 -2.59
N ARG A 327 0.83 -19.76 -3.73
CA ARG A 327 1.18 -20.77 -4.76
C ARG A 327 2.30 -20.32 -5.70
N PHE A 328 2.74 -19.06 -5.61
CA PHE A 328 3.74 -18.48 -6.51
C PHE A 328 5.17 -18.50 -5.95
N GLY A 329 5.42 -19.19 -4.83
CA GLY A 329 6.77 -19.41 -4.31
C GLY A 329 7.41 -18.20 -3.64
N GLY A 330 6.59 -17.27 -3.14
CA GLY A 330 7.06 -16.09 -2.40
C GLY A 330 7.15 -16.30 -0.88
N GLU A 331 7.98 -15.48 -0.25
CA GLU A 331 8.03 -15.29 1.19
C GLU A 331 6.70 -14.76 1.72
N GLN A 332 6.29 -15.24 2.90
CA GLN A 332 5.14 -14.71 3.64
C GLN A 332 5.63 -13.87 4.80
N VAL A 333 5.38 -12.56 4.73
CA VAL A 333 5.80 -11.60 5.77
C VAL A 333 4.56 -11.20 6.58
N PRO A 334 4.50 -11.47 7.89
CA PRO A 334 3.31 -11.16 8.69
C PRO A 334 2.95 -9.66 8.71
N MET A 335 1.65 -9.39 8.69
CA MET A 335 1.06 -8.05 8.69
C MET A 335 -0.10 -7.92 9.67
N ALA A 336 -0.33 -6.70 10.17
CA ALA A 336 -1.45 -6.37 11.04
C ALA A 336 -2.23 -5.14 10.56
N ASN A 337 -3.56 -5.23 10.67
CA ASN A 337 -4.41 -4.05 10.81
C ASN A 337 -4.51 -3.73 12.31
N ILE A 338 -4.09 -2.53 12.69
CA ILE A 338 -3.91 -2.10 14.07
C ILE A 338 -4.93 -1.01 14.38
N LYS A 339 -5.75 -1.25 15.40
CA LYS A 339 -6.66 -0.26 15.97
C LYS A 339 -6.51 -0.25 17.47
N ILE A 340 -6.04 0.86 18.03
CA ILE A 340 -5.77 1.00 19.45
C ILE A 340 -6.65 2.11 20.01
N ASP A 341 -7.58 1.74 20.88
CA ASP A 341 -8.47 2.66 21.60
C ASP A 341 -7.76 3.11 22.89
N LEU A 342 -7.14 4.30 22.86
CA LEU A 342 -6.47 4.90 24.01
C LEU A 342 -7.49 5.41 25.03
N ASN A 343 -8.61 5.96 24.54
CA ASN A 343 -9.75 6.36 25.36
C ASN A 343 -10.98 5.48 25.09
N LYS A 344 -10.96 4.26 25.62
CA LYS A 344 -12.00 3.23 25.37
C LYS A 344 -13.42 3.69 25.70
N GLY A 345 -13.61 4.36 26.85
CA GLY A 345 -14.92 4.83 27.29
C GLY A 345 -15.51 5.86 26.35
N LYS A 346 -14.69 6.85 25.96
CA LYS A 346 -15.09 7.88 25.00
C LYS A 346 -15.41 7.28 23.63
N ILE A 347 -14.61 6.34 23.13
CA ILE A 347 -14.88 5.67 21.85
C ILE A 347 -16.16 4.83 21.89
N PHE A 348 -16.40 4.11 22.99
CA PHE A 348 -17.61 3.33 23.18
C PHE A 348 -18.86 4.22 23.16
N LEU A 349 -18.87 5.29 23.95
CA LEU A 349 -19.99 6.23 24.01
C LEU A 349 -20.26 6.88 22.64
N ASN A 350 -19.22 7.26 21.89
CA ASN A 350 -19.37 7.86 20.56
C ASN A 350 -20.08 6.90 19.58
N LYS A 351 -19.74 5.60 19.63
CA LYS A 351 -20.43 4.56 18.84
C LYS A 351 -21.90 4.42 19.22
N VAL A 352 -22.24 4.55 20.51
CA VAL A 352 -23.63 4.52 20.99
C VAL A 352 -24.39 5.75 20.48
N PHE A 353 -23.84 6.95 20.63
CA PHE A 353 -24.45 8.19 20.13
C PHE A 353 -24.69 8.14 18.61
N LYS A 354 -23.72 7.64 17.84
CA LYS A 354 -23.86 7.43 16.41
C LYS A 354 -25.02 6.49 16.06
N LYS A 355 -25.16 5.37 16.78
CA LYS A 355 -26.28 4.42 16.56
C LYS A 355 -27.64 5.03 16.91
N LEU A 356 -27.67 5.96 17.86
CA LEU A 356 -28.86 6.68 18.28
C LEU A 356 -29.18 7.91 17.40
N GLY A 357 -28.40 8.16 16.34
CA GLY A 357 -28.66 9.25 15.39
C GLY A 357 -28.21 10.64 15.85
N PHE A 358 -27.38 10.73 16.88
CA PHE A 358 -26.78 12.00 17.29
C PHE A 358 -25.64 12.38 16.33
N ASN A 359 -25.78 13.52 15.66
CA ASN A 359 -24.73 14.15 14.86
C ASN A 359 -23.83 15.04 15.71
#